data_AF-A0A177WH67-F1
#
_entry.id   AF-A0A177WH67-F1
#
_cell.length_a   1.000
_cell.length_b   1.000
_cell.length_c   1.000
_cell.angle_alpha   90.00
_cell.angle_beta   90.00
_cell.angle_gamma   90.00
#
_symmetry.space_group_name_H-M   'P 1'
#
loop_
_entity.id
_entity.type
_entity.pdbx_description
1 polymer ?
#
loop_
_entity_poly.entity_id
_entity_poly.type
_entity_poly.pdbx_seq_one_letter_code
_entity_poly.pdbx_strand_id
1 'polypeptide(L)'
;MGKTSAKVSDRVVFEGGGGKESFFVYVEPDMVDKWRKDKSIPLVEVVQAFTIFEVDNGGNHGIAIKPSKSSLHSAFGTEDETVIVTRILNDGRLVHGHQGPASSKGYVQAMR
;
A
#
# COMPACT_ATOMS: atom_id res chain seq x y z
N MET A 1 4.22 -9.95 -30.83
CA MET A 1 4.61 -9.10 -29.67
C MET A 1 3.37 -8.74 -28.87
N GLY A 2 3.05 -9.49 -27.81
CA GLY A 2 2.00 -9.11 -26.88
C GLY A 2 2.55 -8.07 -25.90
N LYS A 3 1.98 -6.86 -25.88
CA LYS A 3 2.27 -5.89 -24.82
C LYS A 3 1.72 -6.49 -23.53
N THR A 4 2.59 -6.90 -22.61
CA THR A 4 2.16 -7.29 -21.27
C THR A 4 1.58 -6.05 -20.62
N SER A 5 0.25 -5.92 -20.58
CA SER A 5 -0.41 -4.86 -19.81
C SER A 5 0.06 -5.01 -18.36
N ALA A 6 0.63 -3.94 -17.81
CA ALA A 6 0.92 -3.87 -16.38
C ALA A 6 -0.39 -4.21 -15.64
N LYS A 7 -0.33 -5.17 -14.70
CA LYS A 7 -1.48 -5.43 -13.83
C LYS A 7 -1.75 -4.14 -13.06
N VAL A 8 -2.95 -3.61 -13.27
CA VAL A 8 -3.45 -2.45 -12.57
C VAL A 8 -3.99 -2.95 -11.24
N SER A 9 -3.48 -2.45 -10.13
CA SER A 9 -3.89 -2.87 -8.79
C SER A 9 -4.51 -1.70 -8.04
N ASP A 10 -5.55 -2.01 -7.28
CA ASP A 10 -6.13 -1.05 -6.34
C ASP A 10 -5.21 -0.91 -5.13
N ARG A 11 -5.20 0.28 -4.54
CA ARG A 11 -4.43 0.56 -3.34
C ARG A 11 -5.17 1.51 -2.41
N VAL A 12 -4.88 1.42 -1.12
CA VAL A 12 -5.34 2.41 -0.14
C VAL A 12 -4.16 3.29 0.22
N VAL A 13 -4.29 4.60 0.01
CA VAL A 13 -3.25 5.60 0.23
C VAL A 13 -3.56 6.39 1.50
N PHE A 14 -2.61 6.42 2.43
CA PHE A 14 -2.63 7.23 3.64
C PHE A 14 -1.63 8.37 3.48
N GLU A 15 -2.11 9.62 3.58
CA GLU A 15 -1.27 10.81 3.55
C GLU A 15 -0.76 11.09 4.99
N GLY A 16 0.55 10.95 5.21
CA GLY A 16 1.17 11.25 6.49
C GLY A 16 1.08 12.75 6.80
N GLY A 17 0.86 13.09 8.07
CA GLY A 17 0.77 14.49 8.51
C GLY A 17 2.02 15.27 8.08
N GLY A 18 1.86 16.28 7.22
CA GLY A 18 2.97 17.04 6.62
C GLY A 18 2.96 17.09 5.09
N GLY A 19 2.07 16.36 4.43
CA GLY A 19 1.67 16.59 3.03
C GLY A 19 2.66 16.14 1.94
N LYS A 20 3.81 15.56 2.30
CA LYS A 20 4.82 15.08 1.34
C LYS A 20 5.01 13.56 1.34
N GLU A 21 4.74 12.90 2.47
CA GLU A 21 4.89 11.46 2.62
C GLU A 21 3.54 10.77 2.47
N SER A 22 3.49 9.72 1.67
CA SER A 22 2.30 8.91 1.47
C SER A 22 2.67 7.45 1.56
N PHE A 23 1.94 6.72 2.39
CA PHE A 23 2.08 5.29 2.58
C PHE A 23 0.89 4.60 1.95
N PHE A 24 1.08 3.42 1.37
CA PHE A 24 -0.02 2.68 0.78
C PHE A 24 0.16 1.18 0.88
N VAL A 25 -0.95 0.46 0.74
CA VAL A 25 -1.01 -0.99 0.63
C VAL A 25 -1.80 -1.38 -0.61
N TYR A 26 -1.37 -2.41 -1.31
CA TYR A 26 -2.14 -3.00 -2.41
C TYR A 26 -3.24 -3.90 -1.85
N VAL A 27 -4.43 -3.80 -2.43
CA VAL A 27 -5.63 -4.45 -1.88
C VAL A 27 -6.33 -5.29 -2.93
N GLU A 28 -7.06 -6.30 -2.46
CA GLU A 28 -7.98 -7.05 -3.29
C GLU A 28 -9.18 -6.17 -3.68
N PRO A 29 -9.66 -6.27 -4.93
CA PRO A 29 -10.85 -5.53 -5.38
C PRO A 29 -12.05 -5.79 -4.46
N ASP A 30 -12.85 -4.75 -4.21
CA ASP A 30 -14.09 -4.80 -3.43
C ASP A 30 -13.95 -5.28 -1.96
N MET A 31 -12.73 -5.49 -1.44
CA MET A 31 -12.52 -6.00 -0.07
C MET A 31 -12.38 -4.90 0.98
N VAL A 32 -11.87 -3.72 0.60
CA VAL A 32 -11.64 -2.62 1.54
C VAL A 32 -12.95 -2.15 2.20
N ASP A 33 -13.99 -1.90 1.42
CA ASP A 33 -15.27 -1.43 1.96
C ASP A 33 -16.01 -2.51 2.75
N LYS A 34 -15.84 -3.78 2.39
CA LYS A 34 -16.35 -4.92 3.18
C LYS A 34 -15.66 -4.95 4.54
N TRP A 35 -14.34 -4.89 4.56
CA TRP A 35 -13.55 -4.88 5.78
C TRP A 35 -13.80 -3.65 6.66
N ARG A 36 -14.04 -2.48 6.07
CA ARG A 36 -14.42 -1.27 6.82
C ARG A 36 -15.74 -1.44 7.57
N LYS A 37 -16.69 -2.21 7.00
CA LYS A 37 -17.98 -2.51 7.61
C LYS A 37 -17.91 -3.68 8.59
N ASP A 38 -17.06 -4.67 8.31
CA ASP A 38 -16.91 -5.89 9.10
C ASP A 38 -15.43 -6.20 9.37
N LYS A 39 -15.01 -5.95 10.61
CA LYS A 39 -13.64 -6.18 11.08
C LYS A 39 -13.34 -7.64 11.41
N SER A 40 -14.32 -8.55 11.28
CA SER A 40 -14.08 -10.00 11.40
C SER A 40 -13.37 -10.57 10.18
N ILE A 41 -13.43 -9.87 9.04
CA ILE A 41 -12.68 -10.22 7.83
C ILE A 41 -11.18 -10.09 8.10
N PRO A 42 -10.38 -11.16 7.95
CA PRO A 42 -8.94 -11.12 8.15
C PRO A 42 -8.23 -10.17 7.18
N LEU A 43 -7.20 -9.46 7.65
CA LEU A 43 -6.43 -8.54 6.79
C LEU A 43 -5.83 -9.23 5.56
N VAL A 44 -5.46 -10.51 5.67
CA VAL A 44 -4.92 -11.32 4.56
C VAL A 44 -5.91 -11.53 3.41
N GLU A 45 -7.22 -11.40 3.66
CA GLU A 45 -8.23 -11.41 2.60
C GLU A 45 -8.41 -10.04 1.94
N VAL A 46 -7.86 -8.98 2.54
CA VAL A 46 -8.03 -7.59 2.10
C VAL A 46 -6.80 -7.10 1.34
N VAL A 47 -5.60 -7.47 1.77
CA VAL A 47 -4.34 -7.04 1.15
C VAL A 47 -3.79 -8.09 0.18
N GLN A 48 -3.24 -7.66 -0.96
CA GLN A 48 -2.58 -8.57 -1.90
C GLN A 48 -1.26 -9.13 -1.32
N ALA A 49 -0.60 -8.33 -0.49
CA ALA A 49 0.59 -8.70 0.27
C ALA A 49 0.64 -7.88 1.56
N PHE A 50 1.15 -8.47 2.64
CA PHE A 50 1.35 -7.78 3.91
C PHE A 50 2.62 -6.93 3.85
N THR A 51 2.57 -5.86 3.06
CA THR A 51 3.71 -4.97 2.82
C THR A 51 3.21 -3.54 2.68
N ILE A 52 3.81 -2.65 3.45
CA ILE A 52 3.59 -1.21 3.35
C ILE A 52 4.56 -0.66 2.30
N PHE A 53 4.08 0.26 1.48
CA PHE A 53 4.86 0.91 0.44
C PHE A 53 4.86 2.42 0.63
N GLU A 54 5.93 3.07 0.20
CA GLU A 54 6.02 4.51 -0.04
C GLU A 54 6.51 4.76 -1.47
N VAL A 55 6.38 5.99 -1.95
CA VAL A 55 6.95 6.42 -3.23
C VAL A 55 8.33 7.02 -2.99
N ASP A 56 9.34 6.54 -3.72
CA ASP A 56 10.77 6.90 -3.58
C ASP A 56 11.10 8.41 -3.53
N ASN A 57 10.28 9.26 -4.16
CA ASN A 57 10.47 10.71 -4.21
C ASN A 57 9.46 11.52 -3.38
N GLY A 58 8.63 10.85 -2.58
CA GLY A 58 7.48 11.48 -1.92
C GLY A 58 6.36 11.82 -2.91
N GLY A 59 5.10 11.68 -2.48
CA GLY A 59 3.92 11.88 -3.33
C GLY A 59 3.30 10.59 -3.88
N ASN A 60 2.54 10.70 -4.97
CA ASN A 60 1.64 9.64 -5.47
C ASN A 60 2.15 8.93 -6.75
N HIS A 61 3.23 9.42 -7.36
CA HIS A 61 3.79 8.94 -8.64
C HIS A 61 5.29 8.68 -8.50
N GLY A 62 5.75 7.47 -8.82
CA GLY A 62 7.16 7.07 -8.69
C GLY A 62 7.28 5.56 -8.43
N ILE A 63 8.46 5.12 -8.00
CA ILE A 63 8.70 3.70 -7.71
C ILE A 63 8.17 3.38 -6.32
N ALA A 64 7.34 2.34 -6.23
CA ALA A 64 6.90 1.77 -4.97
C ALA A 64 8.08 1.05 -4.29
N ILE A 65 8.48 1.53 -3.11
CA ILE A 65 9.54 0.93 -2.29
C ILE A 65 9.01 0.59 -0.90
N LYS A 66 9.70 -0.30 -0.18
CA LYS A 66 9.41 -0.56 1.23
C LYS A 66 9.97 0.60 2.07
N PRO A 67 9.17 1.24 2.94
CA PRO A 67 9.65 2.32 3.79
C PRO A 67 10.63 1.81 4.84
N SER A 68 11.52 2.70 5.28
CA SER A 68 12.41 2.42 6.40
C SER A 68 11.62 2.34 7.71
N LYS A 69 12.13 1.60 8.71
CA LYS A 69 11.57 1.58 10.07
C LYS A 69 11.47 2.98 10.69
N SER A 70 12.48 3.81 10.46
CA SER A 70 12.50 5.20 10.91
C SER A 70 11.37 6.01 10.27
N SER A 71 11.10 5.82 8.98
CA SER A 71 9.99 6.46 8.27
C SER A 71 8.64 6.02 8.87
N LEU A 72 8.47 4.71 9.10
CA LEU A 72 7.25 4.17 9.72
C LEU A 72 7.03 4.75 11.12
N HIS A 73 8.06 4.74 11.97
CA HIS A 73 7.96 5.30 13.32
C HIS A 73 7.66 6.80 13.29
N SER A 74 8.30 7.55 12.38
CA SER A 74 8.08 9.00 12.27
C SER A 74 6.65 9.35 11.85
N ALA A 75 6.05 8.55 10.96
CA ALA A 75 4.71 8.78 10.44
C ALA A 75 3.59 8.23 11.33
N PHE A 76 3.81 7.06 11.95
CA PHE A 76 2.76 6.31 12.66
C PHE A 76 2.99 6.19 14.17
N GLY A 77 4.15 6.62 14.68
CA GLY A 77 4.55 6.44 16.09
C GLY A 77 4.84 4.99 16.48
N THR A 78 4.89 4.08 15.50
CA THR A 78 5.12 2.64 15.69
C THR A 78 5.83 2.05 14.49
N GLU A 79 6.49 0.91 14.69
CA GLU A 79 7.05 0.07 13.63
C GLU A 79 6.22 -1.20 13.40
N ASP A 80 5.12 -1.38 14.15
CA ASP A 80 4.24 -2.55 14.02
C ASP A 80 3.46 -2.47 12.70
N GLU A 81 3.90 -3.25 11.71
CA GLU A 81 3.29 -3.27 10.38
C GLU A 81 1.80 -3.64 10.42
N THR A 82 1.33 -4.43 11.40
CA THR A 82 -0.09 -4.79 11.50
C THR A 82 -0.94 -3.60 11.92
N VAL A 83 -0.47 -2.83 12.90
CA VAL A 83 -1.13 -1.60 13.34
C VAL A 83 -1.16 -0.59 12.19
N ILE A 84 -0.06 -0.48 11.44
CA ILE A 84 0.07 0.47 10.34
C ILE A 84 -0.82 0.07 9.15
N VAL A 85 -0.81 -1.19 8.72
CA VAL A 85 -1.71 -1.69 7.65
C VAL A 85 -3.16 -1.44 8.03
N THR A 86 -3.55 -1.74 9.28
CA THR A 86 -4.90 -1.49 9.79
C THR A 86 -5.25 0.00 9.69
N ARG A 87 -4.34 0.89 10.09
CA ARG A 87 -4.53 2.34 10.01
C ARG A 87 -4.70 2.82 8.57
N ILE A 88 -3.84 2.36 7.66
CA ILE A 88 -3.91 2.70 6.24
C ILE A 88 -5.26 2.28 5.65
N LEU A 89 -5.68 1.03 5.86
CA LEU A 89 -6.96 0.53 5.36
C LEU A 89 -8.16 1.30 5.94
N ASN A 90 -8.10 1.70 7.20
CA ASN A 90 -9.22 2.37 7.87
C ASN A 90 -9.35 3.83 7.43
N ASP A 91 -8.24 4.57 7.41
CA ASP A 91 -8.26 6.03 7.30
C ASP A 91 -7.77 6.55 5.94
N GLY A 92 -7.18 5.68 5.11
CA GLY A 92 -6.69 6.04 3.80
C GLY A 92 -7.78 6.18 2.73
N ARG A 93 -7.38 6.76 1.59
CA ARG A 93 -8.22 6.91 0.39
C ARG A 93 -8.02 5.70 -0.53
N LEU A 94 -9.12 5.03 -0.91
CA LEU A 94 -9.10 3.99 -1.93
C LEU A 94 -8.84 4.61 -3.31
N VAL A 95 -7.83 4.11 -4.01
CA VAL A 95 -7.45 4.53 -5.36
C VAL A 95 -7.54 3.31 -6.26
N HIS A 96 -8.47 3.37 -7.20
CA HIS A 96 -8.62 2.37 -8.23
C HIS A 96 -7.63 2.62 -9.36
N GLY A 97 -7.19 1.55 -10.00
CA GLY A 97 -6.61 1.74 -11.33
C GLY A 97 -5.15 2.24 -11.36
N HIS A 98 -4.41 2.17 -10.24
CA HIS A 98 -3.02 2.67 -10.21
C HIS A 98 -2.09 1.66 -10.88
N GLN A 99 -1.22 2.13 -11.78
CA GLN A 99 -0.17 1.29 -12.34
C GLN A 99 0.77 0.90 -11.20
N GLY A 100 0.61 -0.32 -10.71
CA GLY A 100 1.61 -0.95 -9.86
C GLY A 100 2.99 -0.89 -10.55
N PRO A 101 4.10 -1.03 -9.80
CA PRO A 101 5.43 -0.90 -10.37
C PRO A 101 5.53 -1.70 -11.66
N ALA A 102 5.89 -1.01 -12.74
CA ALA A 102 5.95 -1.53 -14.09
C ALA A 102 7.11 -2.51 -14.26
N SER A 103 7.07 -3.64 -13.57
CA SER A 103 7.73 -4.92 -13.87
C SER A 103 7.71 -5.78 -12.61
N SER A 104 7.42 -7.06 -12.81
CA SER A 104 7.53 -8.14 -11.83
C SER A 104 8.84 -8.15 -11.02
N LYS A 105 9.90 -7.49 -11.50
CA LYS A 105 11.23 -7.42 -10.90
C LYS A 105 11.29 -6.61 -9.60
N GLY A 106 10.49 -5.55 -9.47
CA GLY A 106 10.45 -4.72 -8.25
C GLY A 106 9.81 -5.46 -7.06
N TYR A 107 8.71 -6.16 -7.33
CA TYR A 107 8.00 -6.98 -6.34
C TYR A 107 8.86 -8.15 -5.82
N VAL A 108 9.55 -8.89 -6.71
CA VAL A 108 10.43 -9.98 -6.27
C VAL A 108 11.69 -9.51 -5.54
N GLN A 109 12.11 -8.25 -5.71
CA GLN A 109 13.25 -7.71 -4.97
C GLN A 109 12.85 -7.26 -3.55
N ALA A 110 11.61 -6.79 -3.37
CA ALA A 110 11.07 -6.41 -2.06
C ALA A 110 10.63 -7.62 -1.21
N MET A 111 10.41 -8.78 -1.83
CA MET A 111 10.03 -10.04 -1.17
C MET A 111 11.18 -11.01 -0.91
N ARG A 112 12.43 -10.54 -1.05
CA ARG A 112 13.64 -11.32 -0.75
C ARG A 112 14.25 -10.94 0.58
#